data_AF-A0A2U3B480-F1
#
_entry.id   AF-A0A2U3B480-F1
#
_cell.length_a   1.000
_cell.length_b   1.000
_cell.length_c   1.000
_cell.angle_alpha   90.00
_cell.angle_beta   90.00
_cell.angle_gamma   90.00
#
_symmetry.space_group_name_H-M   'P 1'
#
loop_
_entity.id
_entity.type
_entity.pdbx_description
1 polymer ?
#
loop_
_entity_poly.entity_id
_entity_poly.type
_entity_poly.pdbx_seq_one_letter_code
_entity_poly.pdbx_strand_id
1 'polypeptide(L)'
;MPEIVNEFNEYRSKMNDKILADNNKIIKRIFNLDTNAFQEGALDVKTKELLGLVASTVLRCDDCVKYHLESSHKVGLKKEEVVEALSIATLIGGTIVIPHLRRAYEFWDALDKNR
;
A
#
# COMPACT_ATOMS: atom_id res chain seq x y z
N MET A 1 10.66 -16.04 -0.99
CA MET A 1 10.44 -14.58 -1.05
C MET A 1 9.30 -14.16 -1.96
N PRO A 2 8.91 -14.86 -3.05
CA PRO A 2 7.60 -14.66 -3.69
C PRO A 2 6.42 -14.87 -2.74
N GLU A 3 6.64 -15.78 -1.77
CA GLU A 3 5.67 -16.26 -0.80
C GLU A 3 5.02 -15.14 0.01
N ILE A 4 5.77 -14.14 0.52
CA ILE A 4 5.17 -13.07 1.35
C ILE A 4 4.20 -12.17 0.59
N VAL A 5 4.40 -12.01 -0.74
CA VAL A 5 3.49 -11.22 -1.60
C VAL A 5 2.22 -12.01 -1.86
N ASN A 6 2.36 -13.31 -2.15
CA ASN A 6 1.22 -14.20 -2.38
C ASN A 6 0.39 -14.38 -1.11
N GLU A 7 1.02 -14.68 0.03
CA GLU A 7 0.36 -14.80 1.33
C GLU A 7 -0.40 -13.52 1.71
N PHE A 8 0.22 -12.35 1.52
CA PHE A 8 -0.43 -11.07 1.76
C PHE A 8 -1.69 -10.90 0.90
N ASN A 9 -1.58 -11.18 -0.41
CA ASN A 9 -2.70 -11.05 -1.33
C ASN A 9 -3.83 -12.05 -1.07
N GLU A 10 -3.49 -13.31 -0.81
CA GLU A 10 -4.46 -14.36 -0.47
C GLU A 10 -5.22 -14.02 0.81
N TYR A 11 -4.49 -13.62 1.87
CA TYR A 11 -5.10 -13.21 3.13
C TYR A 11 -6.03 -12.01 2.95
N ARG A 12 -5.56 -10.96 2.26
CA ARG A 12 -6.34 -9.74 2.01
C ARG A 12 -7.61 -10.03 1.23
N SER A 13 -7.52 -10.82 0.15
CA SER A 13 -8.69 -11.20 -0.66
C SER A 13 -9.71 -11.97 0.17
N LYS A 14 -9.26 -13.02 0.87
CA LYS A 14 -10.12 -13.84 1.74
C LYS A 14 -10.84 -13.02 2.79
N MET A 15 -10.14 -12.08 3.42
CA MET A 15 -10.72 -11.23 4.46
C MET A 15 -11.66 -10.17 3.89
N ASN A 16 -11.39 -9.61 2.73
CA ASN A 16 -12.31 -8.72 2.03
C ASN A 16 -13.62 -9.42 1.71
N ASP A 17 -13.58 -10.65 1.19
CA ASP A 17 -14.78 -11.44 0.89
C ASP A 17 -15.61 -11.68 2.15
N LYS A 18 -14.95 -12.05 3.25
CA LYS A 18 -15.62 -12.25 4.55
C LYS A 18 -16.29 -10.98 5.06
N ILE A 19 -15.59 -9.83 4.99
CA ILE A 19 -16.12 -8.53 5.44
C ILE A 19 -17.31 -8.09 4.58
N LEU A 20 -17.23 -8.27 3.26
CA LEU A 20 -18.28 -7.84 2.34
C LEU A 20 -19.50 -8.76 2.35
N ALA A 21 -19.34 -10.02 2.78
CA ALA A 21 -20.42 -10.99 2.96
C ALA A 21 -21.44 -10.57 4.04
N ASP A 22 -21.01 -9.82 5.06
CA ASP A 22 -21.91 -9.25 6.08
C ASP A 22 -22.90 -8.21 5.52
N ASN A 23 -22.75 -7.84 4.23
CA ASN A 23 -23.64 -6.96 3.48
C ASN A 23 -23.94 -5.61 4.17
N ASN A 24 -23.01 -5.13 5.01
CA ASN A 24 -23.17 -3.86 5.69
C ASN A 24 -23.03 -2.70 4.71
N LYS A 25 -24.07 -1.87 4.60
CA LYS A 25 -24.14 -0.75 3.67
C LYS A 25 -23.03 0.29 3.85
N ILE A 26 -22.64 0.56 5.09
CA ILE A 26 -21.60 1.56 5.39
C ILE A 26 -20.22 1.02 5.00
N ILE A 27 -19.91 -0.21 5.38
CA ILE A 27 -18.64 -0.86 5.04
C ILE A 27 -18.45 -0.93 3.52
N LYS A 28 -19.48 -1.38 2.78
CA LYS A 28 -19.44 -1.44 1.30
C LYS A 28 -19.15 -0.09 0.65
N ARG A 29 -19.76 0.99 1.18
CA ARG A 29 -19.52 2.35 0.68
C ARG A 29 -18.10 2.81 0.94
N ILE A 30 -17.55 2.54 2.11
CA ILE A 30 -16.16 2.92 2.43
C ILE A 30 -15.18 2.19 1.51
N PHE A 31 -15.34 0.88 1.31
CA PHE A 31 -14.50 0.10 0.39
C PHE A 31 -14.57 0.64 -1.05
N ASN A 32 -15.77 1.01 -1.51
CA ASN A 32 -15.94 1.60 -2.83
C ASN A 32 -15.29 3.00 -2.94
N LEU A 33 -15.43 3.84 -1.91
CA LEU A 33 -14.79 5.15 -1.87
C LEU A 33 -13.27 5.04 -1.89
N ASP A 34 -12.70 4.10 -1.13
CA ASP A 34 -11.26 3.81 -1.15
C ASP A 34 -10.79 3.47 -2.58
N THR A 35 -11.45 2.52 -3.24
CA THR A 35 -11.12 2.16 -4.64
C THR A 35 -11.22 3.37 -5.59
N ASN A 36 -12.28 4.17 -5.47
CA ASN A 36 -12.50 5.32 -6.36
C ASN A 36 -11.49 6.46 -6.10
N ALA A 37 -11.02 6.63 -4.87
CA ALA A 37 -10.08 7.70 -4.51
C ALA A 37 -8.75 7.59 -5.27
N PHE A 38 -8.30 6.36 -5.55
CA PHE A 38 -7.05 6.06 -6.26
C PHE A 38 -7.18 5.96 -7.79
N GLN A 39 -8.39 6.12 -8.35
CA GLN A 39 -8.58 6.20 -9.82
C GLN A 39 -7.94 7.46 -10.40
N GLU A 40 -7.53 7.42 -11.67
CA GLU A 40 -6.97 8.57 -12.37
C GLU A 40 -7.93 9.78 -12.38
N GLY A 41 -7.39 10.99 -12.31
CA GLY A 41 -8.15 12.23 -12.42
C GLY A 41 -7.23 13.42 -12.65
N ALA A 42 -7.42 14.49 -11.87
CA ALA A 42 -6.50 15.63 -11.91
C ALA A 42 -5.06 15.26 -11.48
N LEU A 43 -4.91 14.22 -10.68
CA LEU A 43 -3.64 13.56 -10.39
C LEU A 43 -3.63 12.19 -11.05
N ASP A 44 -2.49 11.81 -11.61
CA ASP A 44 -2.28 10.47 -12.15
C ASP A 44 -2.26 9.41 -11.03
N VAL A 45 -2.42 8.14 -11.41
CA VAL A 45 -2.46 7.03 -10.45
C VAL A 45 -1.13 6.91 -9.69
N LYS A 46 0.00 7.13 -10.38
CA LYS A 46 1.34 7.08 -9.76
C LYS A 46 1.46 8.04 -8.58
N THR A 47 1.06 9.30 -8.78
CA THR A 47 1.07 10.33 -7.73
C THR A 47 0.14 9.92 -6.59
N LYS A 48 -1.06 9.42 -6.89
CA LYS A 48 -2.01 8.99 -5.87
C LYS A 48 -1.49 7.82 -5.03
N GLU A 49 -0.84 6.83 -5.63
CA GLU A 49 -0.24 5.72 -4.89
C GLU A 49 0.90 6.17 -3.97
N LEU A 50 1.72 7.14 -4.39
CA LEU A 50 2.73 7.74 -3.50
C LEU A 50 2.09 8.49 -2.32
N LEU A 51 0.98 9.21 -2.55
CA LEU A 51 0.22 9.85 -1.46
C LEU A 51 -0.34 8.82 -0.47
N GLY A 52 -0.91 7.72 -0.98
CA GLY A 52 -1.39 6.61 -0.17
C GLY A 52 -0.27 5.94 0.63
N LEU A 53 0.88 5.72 0.01
CA LEU A 53 2.06 5.16 0.66
C LEU A 53 2.54 6.05 1.81
N VAL A 54 2.74 7.35 1.56
CA VAL A 54 3.19 8.31 2.57
C VAL A 54 2.21 8.36 3.74
N ALA A 55 0.90 8.49 3.46
CA ALA A 55 -0.15 8.50 4.47
C ALA A 55 -0.15 7.21 5.32
N SER A 56 -0.01 6.06 4.67
CA SER A 56 0.03 4.76 5.33
C SER A 56 1.27 4.58 6.22
N THR A 57 2.43 5.07 5.77
CA THR A 57 3.67 5.01 6.52
C THR A 57 3.64 5.89 7.76
N VAL A 58 3.16 7.14 7.66
CA VAL A 58 3.05 8.03 8.84
C VAL A 58 1.99 7.53 9.83
N LEU A 59 0.95 6.83 9.35
CA LEU A 59 -0.04 6.16 10.19
C LEU A 59 0.41 4.79 10.71
N ARG A 60 1.58 4.29 10.30
CA ARG A 60 2.16 3.02 10.76
C ARG A 60 1.27 1.80 10.45
N CYS A 61 0.54 1.82 9.34
CA CYS A 61 -0.29 0.69 8.89
C CYS A 61 0.50 -0.22 7.94
N ASP A 62 1.00 -1.36 8.43
CA ASP A 62 1.85 -2.25 7.62
C ASP A 62 1.14 -2.84 6.39
N ASP A 63 -0.12 -3.28 6.53
CA ASP A 63 -0.87 -3.83 5.40
C ASP A 63 -1.23 -2.75 4.37
N CYS A 64 -1.50 -1.52 4.82
CA CYS A 64 -1.71 -0.38 3.92
C CYS A 64 -0.42 -0.02 3.17
N VAL A 65 0.73 -0.05 3.86
CA VAL A 65 2.05 0.16 3.24
C VAL A 65 2.31 -0.91 2.19
N LYS A 66 2.11 -2.20 2.49
CA LYS A 66 2.27 -3.29 1.52
C LYS A 66 1.37 -3.11 0.30
N TYR A 67 0.09 -2.76 0.52
CA TYR A 67 -0.87 -2.51 -0.55
C TYR A 67 -0.40 -1.39 -1.51
N HIS A 68 0.04 -0.26 -0.98
CA HIS A 68 0.52 0.85 -1.81
C HIS A 68 1.88 0.59 -2.44
N LEU A 69 2.76 -0.20 -1.82
CA LEU A 69 4.02 -0.65 -2.45
C LEU A 69 3.75 -1.56 -3.65
N GLU A 70 2.85 -2.55 -3.50
CA GLU A 70 2.48 -3.45 -4.59
C GLU A 70 1.80 -2.68 -5.73
N SER A 71 0.89 -1.77 -5.41
CA SER A 71 0.20 -0.93 -6.40
C SER A 71 1.18 0.01 -7.10
N SER A 72 2.09 0.65 -6.36
CA SER A 72 3.18 1.48 -6.91
C SER A 72 4.06 0.69 -7.88
N HIS A 73 4.44 -0.53 -7.51
CA HIS A 73 5.24 -1.41 -8.36
C HIS A 73 4.47 -1.81 -9.63
N LYS A 74 3.18 -2.13 -9.53
CA LYS A 74 2.31 -2.47 -10.67
C LYS A 74 2.12 -1.31 -11.65
N VAL A 75 2.03 -0.06 -11.17
CA VAL A 75 1.95 1.12 -12.04
C VAL A 75 3.32 1.57 -12.57
N GLY A 76 4.39 0.83 -12.24
CA GLY A 76 5.72 1.03 -12.81
C GLY A 76 6.50 2.19 -12.18
N LEU A 77 6.22 2.55 -10.93
CA LEU A 77 7.12 3.40 -10.15
C LEU A 77 8.43 2.66 -9.91
N LYS A 78 9.54 3.40 -9.98
CA LYS A 78 10.87 2.89 -9.70
C LYS A 78 11.15 2.90 -8.21
N LYS A 79 12.10 2.06 -7.78
CA LYS A 79 12.52 1.97 -6.38
C LYS A 79 12.99 3.33 -5.85
N GLU A 80 13.68 4.12 -6.68
CA GLU A 80 14.19 5.44 -6.30
C GLU A 80 13.04 6.41 -5.96
N GLU A 81 11.98 6.43 -6.77
CA GLU A 81 10.80 7.30 -6.56
C GLU A 81 10.06 6.92 -5.27
N VAL A 82 9.94 5.61 -5.00
CA VAL A 82 9.28 5.10 -3.79
C VAL A 82 10.11 5.38 -2.53
N VAL A 83 11.43 5.22 -2.60
CA VAL A 83 12.34 5.53 -1.49
C VAL A 83 12.34 7.02 -1.17
N GLU A 84 12.27 7.89 -2.18
CA GLU A 84 12.13 9.33 -1.96
C GLU A 84 10.85 9.67 -1.19
N ALA A 85 9.71 9.08 -1.56
CA ALA A 85 8.46 9.25 -0.83
C ALA A 85 8.54 8.71 0.62
N LEU A 86 9.12 7.53 0.84
CA LEU A 86 9.32 6.96 2.18
C LEU A 86 10.26 7.82 3.04
N SER A 87 11.23 8.51 2.43
CA SER A 87 12.10 9.45 3.15
C SER A 87 11.31 10.63 3.72
N ILE A 88 10.37 11.18 2.95
CA ILE A 88 9.46 12.25 3.38
C ILE A 88 8.55 11.74 4.51
N ALA A 89 7.98 10.54 4.35
CA ALA A 89 7.17 9.92 5.40
C ALA A 89 7.97 9.69 6.69
N THR A 90 9.26 9.37 6.58
CA THR A 90 10.15 9.18 7.73
C THR A 90 10.47 10.49 8.44
N LEU A 91 10.73 11.55 7.68
CA LEU A 91 10.95 12.89 8.22
C LEU A 91 9.72 13.36 9.02
N ILE A 92 8.52 13.16 8.46
CA ILE A 92 7.25 13.61 9.06
C ILE A 92 6.85 12.70 10.25
N GLY A 93 6.97 11.38 10.09
CA GLY A 93 6.54 10.40 11.09
C GLY A 93 7.54 10.15 12.22
N GLY A 94 8.81 10.56 12.05
CA GLY A 94 9.88 10.37 13.03
C GLY A 94 10.37 8.93 13.14
N THR A 95 11.29 8.68 14.07
CA THR A 95 12.00 7.39 14.20
C THR A 95 11.09 6.19 14.47
N ILE A 96 9.87 6.43 14.96
CA ILE A 96 8.88 5.38 15.22
C ILE A 96 8.41 4.66 13.94
N VAL A 97 8.60 5.26 12.75
CA VAL A 97 8.29 4.59 11.48
C VAL A 97 9.36 3.59 11.04
N ILE A 98 10.57 3.61 11.63
CA ILE A 98 11.69 2.76 11.20
C ILE A 98 11.34 1.26 11.15
N PRO A 99 10.63 0.66 12.13
CA PRO A 99 10.19 -0.73 12.01
C PRO A 99 9.28 -1.00 10.79
N HIS A 100 8.43 -0.03 10.43
CA HIS A 100 7.57 -0.09 9.25
C HIS A 100 8.37 0.05 7.96
N LEU A 101 9.42 0.89 7.95
CA LEU A 101 10.36 0.99 6.83
C LEU A 101 11.09 -0.33 6.59
N ARG A 102 11.55 -1.02 7.64
CA ARG A 102 12.23 -2.33 7.48
C ARG A 102 11.33 -3.32 6.73
N ARG A 103 10.06 -3.40 7.11
CA ARG A 103 9.05 -4.25 6.45
C ARG A 103 8.71 -3.76 5.04
N ALA A 104 8.66 -2.44 4.83
CA ALA A 104 8.44 -1.86 3.51
C ALA A 104 9.55 -2.25 2.52
N TYR A 105 10.82 -2.16 2.93
CA TYR A 105 11.96 -2.55 2.10
C TYR A 105 11.97 -4.06 1.83
N GLU A 106 11.73 -4.89 2.84
CA GLU A 106 11.61 -6.34 2.68
C GLU A 106 10.52 -6.72 1.67
N PHE A 107 9.35 -6.08 1.77
CA PHE A 107 8.24 -6.34 0.86
C PHE A 107 8.52 -5.84 -0.57
N TRP A 108 9.14 -4.66 -0.72
CA TRP A 108 9.54 -4.15 -2.02
C TRP A 108 10.54 -5.08 -2.72
N ASP A 109 11.56 -5.56 -2.00
CA ASP A 109 12.54 -6.50 -2.55
C ASP A 109 11.90 -7.84 -2.96
N ALA A 110 10.81 -8.25 -2.31
CA ALA A 110 10.03 -9.41 -2.74
C ALA A 110 9.23 -9.15 -4.03
N LEU A 111 8.70 -7.94 -4.22
CA LEU A 111 8.02 -7.53 -5.45
C LEU A 111 9.00 -7.52 -6.65
N ASP A 112 10.20 -6.97 -6.47
CA ASP A 112 11.22 -6.91 -7.52
C ASP A 112 11.71 -8.31 -7.94
N LYS A 113 11.73 -9.28 -7.01
CA LYS A 113 12.09 -10.69 -7.32
C LYS A 113 10.99 -11.47 -8.04
N ASN A 114 9.77 -10.93 -8.08
CA ASN A 114 8.62 -11.53 -8.76
C ASN A 114 8.38 -10.95 -10.16
N ARG A 115 9.30 -10.12 -10.68
CA ARG A 115 9.27 -9.58 -12.04
C ARG A 115 9.74 -10.58 -13.10
#